data_AF-A0A8H4EJI7-F1
#
_entry.id   AF-A0A8H4EJI7-F1
#
_cell.length_a   1.000
_cell.length_b   1.000
_cell.length_c   1.000
_cell.angle_alpha   90.00
_cell.angle_beta   90.00
_cell.angle_gamma   90.00
#
_symmetry.space_group_name_H-M   'P 1'
#
loop_
_entity.id
_entity.type
_entity.pdbx_description
1 polymer ?
#
loop_
_entity_poly.entity_id
_entity_poly.type
_entity_poly.pdbx_seq_one_letter_code
_entity_poly.pdbx_strand_id
1 'polypeptide(L)'
;MICLICGQNKVNLENLNVPNSISENLLYHILTCLESQTPQIYTTDQQLDLIKHTNFWRMIFNKTFQSVVITESNISTVRKECDAYEERLRHLKAFYSTFCPPNKVVDSDLYTRDLETKLKILSNVSLKETSSPHYWERHEDVIQKAADIYEFANSKTFINIYETHLSQITDEVNVNYVIIKTFKNYKEKKWMQLKYSEAFPLWKGVTDIKTELELISKVTYLSKSNKDLENSLKHLTAIPKWEERLQKLSAVVAEFVRYVNDHNPIDNENYWSLIKELASASDLLDFLQTIAEHDIKNLINGVDDFSDERWIQEDTVSSLIQVKQLVVQLMNKANKIDEFLRVIQKISQENPSLPNKITVCAGFNMALQNIYVISFNTHITLSYNIII
;
A
#
# COMPACT_ATOMS: atom_id res chain seq x y z
N MET A 1 16.21 -7.97 27.25
CA MET A 1 16.42 -9.19 28.04
C MET A 1 15.14 -10.04 28.04
N ILE A 2 14.01 -9.44 28.38
CA ILE A 2 12.65 -9.99 28.15
C ILE A 2 12.39 -10.42 26.69
N CYS A 3 12.73 -9.58 25.70
CA CYS A 3 12.54 -9.93 24.28
C CYS A 3 13.50 -11.02 23.74
N LEU A 4 14.61 -11.32 24.43
CA LEU A 4 15.56 -12.39 24.02
C LEU A 4 15.04 -13.78 24.42
N ILE A 5 14.10 -13.85 25.36
CA ILE A 5 13.45 -15.08 25.83
C ILE A 5 12.13 -15.34 25.07
N CYS A 6 11.51 -14.31 24.49
CA CYS A 6 10.19 -14.40 23.82
C CYS A 6 10.21 -14.62 22.29
N GLY A 7 11.39 -14.82 21.67
CA GLY A 7 11.57 -15.25 20.26
C GLY A 7 10.49 -14.81 19.27
N GLN A 8 10.52 -13.57 18.78
CA GLN A 8 9.63 -13.14 17.69
C GLN A 8 10.32 -13.19 16.32
N ASN A 9 9.81 -14.06 15.44
CA ASN A 9 9.51 -13.73 14.04
C ASN A 9 8.52 -14.77 13.47
N LYS A 10 7.25 -14.35 13.31
CA LYS A 10 6.12 -14.96 12.58
C LYS A 10 6.03 -16.50 12.47
N VAL A 11 5.00 -17.09 13.08
CA VAL A 11 3.87 -17.88 12.48
C VAL A 11 3.06 -18.55 13.61
N ASN A 12 1.78 -18.80 13.29
CA ASN A 12 0.63 -19.16 14.12
C ASN A 12 0.67 -20.53 14.85
N LEU A 13 -0.11 -20.55 15.95
CA LEU A 13 -0.85 -21.64 16.63
C LEU A 13 -0.14 -22.65 17.55
N GLU A 14 -0.66 -22.67 18.78
CA GLU A 14 -0.80 -23.77 19.74
C GLU A 14 0.42 -24.21 20.58
N ASN A 15 0.35 -23.80 21.85
CA ASN A 15 0.90 -24.43 23.05
C ASN A 15 2.40 -24.26 23.38
N LEU A 16 2.63 -23.81 24.63
CA LEU A 16 3.85 -23.79 25.47
C LEU A 16 4.76 -22.52 25.37
N ASN A 17 5.40 -21.99 26.43
CA ASN A 17 5.15 -21.91 27.88
C ASN A 17 6.40 -21.21 28.55
N VAL A 18 6.36 -19.99 29.16
CA VAL A 18 6.72 -19.58 30.59
C VAL A 18 7.06 -18.06 30.69
N PRO A 19 6.52 -17.28 31.69
CA PRO A 19 6.72 -15.82 31.90
C PRO A 19 7.58 -15.47 33.15
N ASN A 20 7.68 -14.19 33.55
CA ASN A 20 8.89 -13.34 33.43
C ASN A 20 9.57 -12.80 34.72
N SER A 21 9.14 -13.06 35.96
CA SER A 21 9.79 -12.41 37.15
C SER A 21 10.15 -13.35 38.31
N ILE A 22 9.36 -14.40 38.54
CA ILE A 22 9.84 -15.58 39.28
C ILE A 22 10.81 -16.36 38.39
N SER A 23 10.64 -16.34 37.07
CA SER A 23 11.57 -16.95 36.14
C SER A 23 12.85 -16.16 35.97
N GLU A 24 12.87 -14.82 35.98
CA GLU A 24 14.12 -14.04 35.80
C GLU A 24 15.04 -14.10 37.02
N ASN A 25 14.53 -13.94 38.26
CA ASN A 25 15.37 -14.07 39.46
C ASN A 25 15.86 -15.49 39.69
N LEU A 26 15.02 -16.48 39.35
CA LEU A 26 15.34 -17.90 39.44
C LEU A 26 16.23 -18.33 38.26
N LEU A 27 16.06 -17.79 37.03
CA LEU A 27 16.99 -17.95 35.90
C LEU A 27 18.32 -17.33 36.24
N TYR A 28 18.36 -16.12 36.80
CA TYR A 28 19.60 -15.43 37.11
C TYR A 28 20.41 -16.22 38.14
N HIS A 29 19.73 -16.75 39.17
CA HIS A 29 20.36 -17.64 40.15
C HIS A 29 20.78 -19.00 39.53
N ILE A 30 19.99 -19.56 38.61
CA ILE A 30 20.29 -20.81 37.89
C ILE A 30 21.46 -20.64 36.91
N LEU A 31 21.52 -19.54 36.15
CA LEU A 31 22.59 -19.19 35.21
C LEU A 31 23.89 -18.93 35.96
N THR A 32 23.85 -18.21 37.10
CA THR A 32 25.03 -17.99 37.96
C THR A 32 25.58 -19.31 38.53
N CYS A 33 24.70 -20.23 38.94
CA CYS A 33 25.10 -21.57 39.38
C CYS A 33 25.68 -22.43 38.25
N LEU A 34 25.12 -22.38 37.04
CA LEU A 34 25.60 -23.12 35.87
C LEU A 34 26.95 -22.59 35.35
N GLU A 35 27.14 -21.27 35.28
CA GLU A 35 28.43 -20.64 34.92
C GLU A 35 29.55 -21.00 35.90
N SER A 36 29.23 -21.12 37.19
CA SER A 36 30.20 -21.51 38.22
C SER A 36 30.63 -22.98 38.15
N GLN A 37 29.82 -23.86 37.55
CA GLN A 37 30.06 -25.31 37.50
C GLN A 37 30.57 -25.81 36.14
N THR A 38 30.30 -25.10 35.03
CA THR A 38 30.67 -25.55 33.69
C THR A 38 30.87 -24.36 32.74
N PRO A 39 32.11 -23.82 32.64
CA PRO A 39 32.41 -22.54 31.96
C PRO A 39 32.24 -22.51 30.42
N GLN A 40 31.78 -23.58 29.77
CA GLN A 40 31.78 -23.71 28.29
C GLN A 40 30.42 -24.09 27.68
N ILE A 41 29.29 -23.78 28.32
CA ILE A 41 28.00 -24.31 27.85
C ILE A 41 27.34 -23.51 26.71
N TYR A 42 27.66 -22.24 26.44
CA TYR A 42 26.82 -21.42 25.55
C TYR A 42 27.36 -21.25 24.13
N THR A 43 27.06 -22.15 23.18
CA THR A 43 27.33 -21.86 21.75
C THR A 43 26.45 -22.55 20.68
N THR A 44 25.37 -23.29 20.97
CA THR A 44 24.63 -23.96 19.87
C THR A 44 23.10 -23.95 19.97
N ASP A 45 22.42 -23.78 18.83
CA ASP A 45 20.95 -23.68 18.66
C ASP A 45 20.15 -24.83 19.29
N GLN A 46 20.74 -26.03 19.38
CA GLN A 46 20.14 -27.20 20.04
C GLN A 46 19.90 -26.99 21.55
N GLN A 47 20.69 -26.14 22.20
CA GLN A 47 20.56 -25.84 23.63
C GLN A 47 19.45 -24.82 23.91
N LEU A 48 19.21 -23.88 22.98
CA LEU A 48 18.06 -22.97 23.03
C LEU A 48 16.74 -23.72 22.91
N ASP A 49 16.70 -24.77 22.09
CA ASP A 49 15.50 -25.61 21.95
C ASP A 49 15.17 -26.37 23.24
N LEU A 50 16.19 -26.85 23.96
CA LEU A 50 16.02 -27.51 25.25
C LEU A 50 15.40 -26.59 26.32
N ILE A 51 15.78 -25.30 26.31
CA ILE A 51 15.30 -24.28 27.25
C ILE A 51 13.83 -23.93 27.04
N LYS A 52 13.30 -24.09 25.81
CA LYS A 52 11.88 -23.82 25.48
C LYS A 52 10.93 -24.91 25.99
N HIS A 53 11.41 -26.09 26.37
CA HIS A 53 10.55 -27.20 26.78
C HIS A 53 10.18 -27.15 28.27
N THR A 54 8.88 -27.06 28.57
CA THR A 54 8.34 -26.99 29.95
C THR A 54 8.75 -28.17 30.84
N ASN A 55 8.91 -29.36 30.27
CA ASN A 55 9.30 -30.56 31.00
C ASN A 55 10.72 -30.47 31.58
N PHE A 56 11.62 -29.72 30.92
CA PHE A 56 12.98 -29.48 31.40
C PHE A 56 12.97 -28.69 32.71
N TRP A 57 12.23 -27.57 32.75
CA TRP A 57 12.07 -26.75 33.94
C TRP A 57 11.33 -27.47 35.08
N ARG A 58 10.28 -28.25 34.74
CA ARG A 58 9.55 -29.06 35.72
C ARG A 58 10.47 -30.08 36.42
N MET A 59 11.43 -30.66 35.69
CA MET A 59 12.40 -31.60 36.22
C MET A 59 13.41 -30.92 37.16
N ILE A 60 13.90 -29.72 36.82
CA ILE A 60 14.83 -28.95 37.66
C ILE A 60 14.13 -28.49 38.96
N PHE A 61 12.96 -27.85 38.87
CA PHE A 61 12.29 -27.27 40.03
C PHE A 61 11.79 -28.30 41.04
N ASN A 62 11.27 -29.44 40.59
CA ASN A 62 10.83 -30.53 41.48
C ASN A 62 12.00 -31.20 42.22
N LYS A 63 13.22 -31.11 41.69
CA LYS A 63 14.43 -31.65 42.34
C LYS A 63 15.04 -30.67 43.35
N THR A 64 14.90 -29.37 43.12
CA THR A 64 15.55 -28.31 43.91
C THR A 64 14.69 -27.77 45.05
N PHE A 65 13.36 -27.74 44.92
CA PHE A 65 12.46 -27.18 45.93
C PHE A 65 11.46 -28.24 46.40
N GLN A 66 11.81 -29.00 47.44
CA GLN A 66 10.99 -30.11 47.96
C GLN A 66 9.61 -29.70 48.53
N SER A 67 9.28 -28.39 48.64
CA SER A 67 8.04 -27.91 49.26
C SER A 67 7.15 -27.02 48.38
N VAL A 68 7.55 -26.68 47.15
CA VAL A 68 6.76 -25.80 46.27
C VAL A 68 6.38 -26.54 45.00
N VAL A 69 5.13 -27.01 44.94
CA VAL A 69 4.57 -27.64 43.74
C VAL A 69 4.11 -26.54 42.79
N ILE A 70 4.96 -26.17 41.82
CA ILE A 70 4.57 -25.27 40.74
C ILE A 70 3.69 -26.07 39.75
N THR A 71 2.41 -25.72 39.68
CA THR A 71 1.49 -26.36 38.73
C THR A 71 1.42 -25.59 37.41
N GLU A 72 1.00 -26.28 36.36
CA GLU A 72 0.71 -25.67 35.06
C GLU A 72 -0.30 -24.51 35.15
N SER A 73 -1.27 -24.63 36.07
CA SER A 73 -2.27 -23.61 36.34
C SER A 73 -1.67 -22.32 36.92
N ASN A 74 -0.70 -22.43 37.84
CA ASN A 74 -0.01 -21.27 38.39
C ASN A 74 0.75 -20.51 37.30
N ILE A 75 1.45 -21.24 36.43
CA ILE A 75 2.23 -20.65 35.33
C ILE A 75 1.31 -19.97 34.30
N SER A 76 0.18 -20.61 33.95
CA SER A 76 -0.82 -20.03 33.04
C SER A 76 -1.38 -18.71 33.56
N THR A 77 -1.60 -18.60 34.87
CA THR A 77 -2.10 -17.37 35.51
C THR A 77 -1.10 -16.23 35.38
N VAL A 78 0.18 -16.48 35.70
CA VAL A 78 1.25 -15.47 35.59
C VAL A 78 1.40 -14.97 34.15
N ARG A 79 1.22 -15.83 33.14
CA ARG A 79 1.29 -15.38 31.73
C ARG A 79 0.20 -14.40 31.39
N LYS A 80 -1.04 -14.76 31.74
CA LYS A 80 -2.19 -13.90 31.45
C LYS A 80 -2.02 -12.52 32.09
N GLU A 81 -1.45 -12.45 33.29
CA GLU A 81 -1.16 -11.19 33.96
C GLU A 81 -0.05 -10.39 33.26
N CYS A 82 1.04 -11.05 32.82
CA CYS A 82 2.08 -10.41 32.02
C CYS A 82 1.55 -9.90 30.67
N ASP A 83 0.81 -10.72 29.94
CA ASP A 83 0.25 -10.38 28.64
C ASP A 83 -0.72 -9.21 28.77
N ALA A 84 -1.59 -9.23 29.80
CA ALA A 84 -2.50 -8.13 30.09
C ALA A 84 -1.75 -6.83 30.44
N TYR A 85 -0.64 -6.93 31.18
CA TYR A 85 0.19 -5.77 31.50
C TYR A 85 0.85 -5.17 30.24
N GLU A 86 1.48 -6.00 29.41
CA GLU A 86 2.09 -5.56 28.15
C GLU A 86 1.06 -4.98 27.19
N GLU A 87 -0.12 -5.59 27.12
CA GLU A 87 -1.23 -5.11 26.32
C GLU A 87 -1.72 -3.73 26.79
N ARG A 88 -1.88 -3.53 28.11
CA ARG A 88 -2.19 -2.20 28.68
C ARG A 88 -1.15 -1.16 28.31
N LEU A 89 0.15 -1.47 28.46
CA LEU A 89 1.22 -0.56 28.07
C LEU A 89 1.18 -0.23 26.57
N ARG A 90 0.93 -1.24 25.73
CA ARG A 90 0.82 -1.07 24.28
C ARG A 90 -0.36 -0.16 23.92
N HIS A 91 -1.51 -0.36 24.54
CA HIS A 91 -2.71 0.45 24.34
C HIS A 91 -2.48 1.90 24.78
N LEU A 92 -1.93 2.11 25.98
CA LEU A 92 -1.59 3.44 26.49
C LEU A 92 -0.57 4.15 25.60
N LYS A 93 0.49 3.45 25.18
CA LYS A 93 1.51 4.03 24.31
C LYS A 93 0.93 4.48 22.97
N ALA A 94 0.18 3.61 22.31
CA ALA A 94 -0.49 3.93 21.04
C ALA A 94 -1.48 5.09 21.22
N PHE A 95 -2.21 5.10 22.33
CA PHE A 95 -3.16 6.14 22.65
C PHE A 95 -2.48 7.52 22.76
N TYR A 96 -1.42 7.63 23.58
CA TYR A 96 -0.74 8.91 23.78
C TYR A 96 -0.01 9.38 22.51
N SER A 97 0.63 8.48 21.77
CA SER A 97 1.35 8.84 20.54
C SER A 97 0.41 9.32 19.43
N THR A 98 -0.78 8.73 19.32
CA THR A 98 -1.70 8.99 18.21
C THR A 98 -2.70 10.11 18.53
N PHE A 99 -3.21 10.15 19.76
CA PHE A 99 -4.32 11.02 20.13
C PHE A 99 -3.94 12.11 21.15
N CYS A 100 -2.71 12.14 21.65
CA CYS A 100 -2.29 13.16 22.61
C CYS A 100 -0.97 13.84 22.18
N PRO A 101 -0.92 14.51 21.02
CA PRO A 101 0.30 15.19 20.61
C PRO A 101 0.58 16.37 21.57
N PRO A 102 1.81 16.53 22.10
CA PRO A 102 2.14 17.53 23.13
C PRO A 102 1.84 18.98 22.75
N ASN A 103 1.88 19.30 21.45
CA ASN A 103 1.57 20.63 20.94
C ASN A 103 0.06 20.95 20.92
N LYS A 104 -0.81 19.97 21.17
CA LYS A 104 -2.27 20.15 21.18
C LYS A 104 -2.94 19.66 22.47
N VAL A 105 -2.28 18.82 23.27
CA VAL A 105 -2.81 18.28 24.53
C VAL A 105 -1.88 18.62 25.67
N VAL A 106 -2.33 19.52 26.55
CA VAL A 106 -1.49 20.26 27.51
C VAL A 106 -0.78 19.35 28.51
N ASP A 107 -1.48 18.33 29.02
CA ASP A 107 -0.96 17.42 30.04
C ASP A 107 -0.32 16.14 29.46
N SER A 108 -0.27 15.99 28.13
CA SER A 108 0.22 14.76 27.49
C SER A 108 1.65 14.41 27.88
N ASP A 109 2.54 15.40 27.98
CA ASP A 109 3.94 15.18 28.36
C ASP A 109 4.10 14.57 29.75
N LEU A 110 3.15 14.81 30.66
CA LEU A 110 3.16 14.20 31.99
C LEU A 110 2.83 12.70 31.89
N TYR A 111 1.85 12.35 31.05
CA TYR A 111 1.44 10.97 30.82
C TYR A 111 2.51 10.16 30.09
N THR A 112 3.11 10.71 29.04
CA THR A 112 4.16 10.01 28.27
C THR A 112 5.39 9.76 29.14
N ARG A 113 5.83 10.75 29.94
CA ARG A 113 6.98 10.59 30.85
C ARG A 113 6.74 9.58 31.97
N ASP A 114 5.54 9.56 32.55
CA ASP A 114 5.18 8.55 33.56
C ASP A 114 5.18 7.14 32.96
N LEU A 115 4.57 6.96 31.78
CA LEU A 115 4.56 5.69 31.07
C LEU A 115 5.97 5.19 30.71
N GLU A 116 6.85 6.09 30.25
CA GLU A 116 8.26 5.77 29.99
C GLU A 116 9.02 5.39 31.26
N THR A 117 8.70 6.02 32.39
CA THR A 117 9.29 5.68 33.68
C THR A 117 8.87 4.27 34.10
N LYS A 118 7.58 3.93 33.96
CA LYS A 118 7.05 2.59 34.21
C LYS A 118 7.70 1.53 33.31
N LEU A 119 7.94 1.85 32.04
CA LEU A 119 8.68 0.98 31.10
C LEU A 119 10.14 0.74 31.53
N LYS A 120 10.82 1.74 32.10
CA LYS A 120 12.22 1.63 32.55
C LYS A 120 12.38 0.78 33.81
N ILE A 121 11.40 0.83 34.72
CA ILE A 121 11.43 0.06 35.97
C ILE A 121 10.78 -1.33 35.84
N LEU A 122 10.45 -1.76 34.61
CA LEU A 122 9.73 -3.01 34.35
C LEU A 122 10.39 -4.23 35.01
N SER A 123 11.71 -4.30 35.03
CA SER A 123 12.47 -5.39 35.67
C SER A 123 12.36 -5.42 37.20
N ASN A 124 11.88 -4.34 37.81
CA ASN A 124 11.91 -4.13 39.26
C ASN A 124 10.50 -4.11 39.89
N VAL A 125 9.44 -4.24 39.08
CA VAL A 125 8.04 -4.20 39.54
C VAL A 125 7.46 -5.62 39.58
N SER A 126 6.79 -5.97 40.67
CA SER A 126 6.09 -7.24 40.81
C SER A 126 4.71 -7.22 40.15
N LEU A 127 4.24 -8.38 39.67
CA LEU A 127 2.90 -8.49 39.08
C LEU A 127 1.78 -8.08 40.05
N LYS A 128 1.96 -8.37 41.35
CA LYS A 128 1.03 -7.96 42.39
C LYS A 128 0.88 -6.45 42.46
N GLU A 129 1.97 -5.70 42.27
CA GLU A 129 1.93 -4.24 42.22
C GLU A 129 1.24 -3.76 40.95
N THR A 130 1.50 -4.37 39.79
CA THR A 130 0.85 -3.99 38.51
C THR A 130 -0.66 -4.22 38.47
N SER A 131 -1.16 -5.12 39.32
CA SER A 131 -2.59 -5.39 39.48
C SER A 131 -3.30 -4.36 40.35
N SER A 132 -2.56 -3.49 41.04
CA SER A 132 -3.12 -2.41 41.86
C SER A 132 -3.47 -1.19 40.99
N PRO A 133 -4.69 -0.62 41.11
CA PRO A 133 -5.02 0.67 40.52
C PRO A 133 -4.04 1.78 40.91
N HIS A 134 -3.48 1.68 42.12
CA HIS A 134 -2.54 2.67 42.65
C HIS A 134 -1.21 2.69 41.88
N TYR A 135 -0.82 1.58 41.23
CA TYR A 135 0.37 1.55 40.39
C TYR A 135 0.20 2.39 39.11
N TRP A 136 -1.03 2.42 38.57
CA TRP A 136 -1.34 3.12 37.32
C TRP A 136 -1.58 4.61 37.53
N GLU A 137 -1.91 5.04 38.75
CA GLU A 137 -2.09 6.43 39.13
C GLU A 137 -2.95 7.21 38.12
N ARG A 138 -2.36 8.19 37.42
CA ARG A 138 -3.02 9.01 36.40
C ARG A 138 -3.56 8.23 35.19
N HIS A 139 -3.00 7.04 34.93
CA HIS A 139 -3.40 6.20 33.81
C HIS A 139 -4.67 5.41 34.09
N GLU A 140 -5.07 5.22 35.36
CA GLU A 140 -6.18 4.35 35.75
C GLU A 140 -7.47 4.67 34.98
N ASP A 141 -7.86 5.95 34.95
CA ASP A 141 -9.06 6.41 34.25
C ASP A 141 -8.97 6.32 32.71
N VAL A 142 -7.76 6.12 32.18
CA VAL A 142 -7.47 6.10 30.74
C VAL A 142 -7.34 4.68 30.21
N ILE A 143 -6.95 3.70 31.05
CA ILE A 143 -6.66 2.32 30.64
C ILE A 143 -7.79 1.71 29.82
N GLN A 144 -9.01 1.69 30.35
CA GLN A 144 -10.13 1.03 29.66
C GLN A 144 -10.42 1.74 28.34
N LYS A 145 -10.39 3.07 28.33
CA LYS A 145 -10.72 3.84 27.14
C LYS A 145 -9.64 3.71 26.06
N ALA A 146 -8.37 3.69 26.45
CA ALA A 146 -7.26 3.43 25.55
C ALA A 146 -7.37 2.04 24.91
N ALA A 147 -7.82 1.03 25.68
CA ALA A 147 -8.12 -0.29 25.14
C ALA A 147 -9.29 -0.25 24.15
N ASP A 148 -10.40 0.43 24.49
CA ASP A 148 -11.59 0.52 23.63
C ASP A 148 -11.30 1.18 22.27
N ILE A 149 -10.35 2.14 22.25
CA ILE A 149 -10.00 2.87 21.02
C ILE A 149 -8.72 2.37 20.34
N TYR A 150 -8.05 1.36 20.90
CA TYR A 150 -6.75 0.89 20.40
C TYR A 150 -6.82 0.45 18.94
N GLU A 151 -7.85 -0.31 18.56
CA GLU A 151 -8.04 -0.75 17.18
C GLU A 151 -8.28 0.41 16.21
N PHE A 152 -8.82 1.53 16.70
CA PHE A 152 -9.08 2.74 15.93
C PHE A 152 -7.84 3.62 15.76
N ALA A 153 -6.74 3.34 16.47
CA ALA A 153 -5.47 4.07 16.30
C ALA A 153 -4.90 3.96 14.89
N ASN A 154 -5.30 2.93 14.13
CA ASN A 154 -4.92 2.73 12.73
C ASN A 154 -6.02 3.16 11.74
N SER A 155 -7.19 3.60 12.22
CA SER A 155 -8.28 4.05 11.36
C SER A 155 -8.03 5.48 10.91
N LYS A 156 -7.87 5.66 9.60
CA LYS A 156 -7.72 6.99 9.01
C LYS A 156 -9.01 7.80 9.13
N THR A 157 -10.18 7.15 9.06
CA THR A 157 -11.47 7.82 9.28
C THR A 157 -11.58 8.37 10.70
N PHE A 158 -11.23 7.55 11.70
CA PHE A 158 -11.27 7.94 13.10
C PHE A 158 -10.27 9.07 13.39
N ILE A 159 -9.05 8.97 12.87
CA ILE A 159 -8.03 10.03 12.98
C ILE A 159 -8.52 11.34 12.34
N ASN A 160 -9.10 11.29 11.14
CA ASN A 160 -9.60 12.51 10.49
C ASN A 160 -10.75 13.15 11.29
N ILE A 161 -11.62 12.35 11.91
CA ILE A 161 -12.68 12.84 12.82
C ILE A 161 -12.06 13.49 14.05
N TYR A 162 -11.06 12.85 14.64
CA TYR A 162 -10.32 13.37 15.78
C TYR A 162 -9.65 14.72 15.45
N GLU A 163 -8.90 14.80 14.35
CA GLU A 163 -8.20 16.01 13.93
C GLU A 163 -9.16 17.16 13.60
N THR A 164 -10.28 16.85 12.92
CA THR A 164 -11.33 17.83 12.64
C THR A 164 -11.92 18.37 13.94
N HIS A 165 -12.23 17.50 14.89
CA HIS A 165 -12.76 17.91 16.18
C HIS A 165 -11.76 18.77 16.96
N LEU A 166 -10.50 18.36 16.97
CA LEU A 166 -9.43 19.06 17.66
C LEU A 166 -9.20 20.46 17.11
N SER A 167 -9.32 20.64 15.79
CA SER A 167 -9.20 21.95 15.14
C SER A 167 -10.33 22.95 15.48
N GLN A 168 -11.46 22.44 15.98
CA GLN A 168 -12.62 23.26 16.33
C GLN A 168 -12.62 23.70 17.80
N ILE A 169 -11.70 23.19 18.61
CA ILE A 169 -11.63 23.52 20.03
C ILE A 169 -10.74 24.76 20.22
N THR A 170 -11.28 25.75 20.92
CA THR A 170 -10.57 26.99 21.28
C THR A 170 -9.92 26.94 22.65
N ASP A 171 -10.38 26.03 23.52
CA ASP A 171 -9.93 25.89 24.91
C ASP A 171 -8.78 24.88 25.06
N GLU A 172 -8.11 24.89 26.21
CA GLU A 172 -7.09 23.89 26.52
C GLU A 172 -7.68 22.47 26.56
N VAL A 173 -7.06 21.57 25.78
CA VAL A 173 -7.45 20.17 25.70
C VAL A 173 -6.53 19.33 26.58
N ASN A 174 -7.12 18.53 27.46
CA ASN A 174 -6.43 17.54 28.27
C ASN A 174 -6.71 16.10 27.78
N VAL A 175 -5.90 15.15 28.24
CA VAL A 175 -6.01 13.72 27.87
C VAL A 175 -7.43 13.16 28.08
N ASN A 176 -8.07 13.47 29.20
CA ASN A 176 -9.40 12.95 29.51
C ASN A 176 -10.49 13.51 28.58
N TYR A 177 -10.35 14.76 28.16
CA TYR A 177 -11.28 15.41 27.23
C TYR A 177 -11.24 14.77 25.84
N VAL A 178 -10.03 14.50 25.31
CA VAL A 178 -9.83 13.95 23.96
C VAL A 178 -10.64 12.69 23.75
N ILE A 179 -10.60 11.79 24.73
CA ILE A 179 -11.16 10.45 24.63
C ILE A 179 -12.68 10.49 24.63
N ILE A 180 -13.26 11.19 25.61
CA ILE A 180 -14.69 11.18 25.86
C ILE A 180 -15.44 11.81 24.69
N LYS A 181 -14.93 12.92 24.15
CA LYS A 181 -15.65 13.68 23.13
C LYS A 181 -15.49 13.10 21.74
N THR A 182 -14.27 12.68 21.37
CA THR A 182 -14.00 12.14 20.03
C THR A 182 -14.69 10.81 19.79
N PHE A 183 -14.62 9.89 20.76
CA PHE A 183 -15.23 8.57 20.61
C PHE A 183 -16.77 8.65 20.59
N LYS A 184 -17.33 9.52 21.43
CA LYS A 184 -18.77 9.83 21.40
C LYS A 184 -19.20 10.36 20.03
N ASN A 185 -18.48 11.35 19.50
CA ASN A 185 -18.77 11.92 18.19
C ASN A 185 -18.70 10.87 17.08
N TYR A 186 -17.70 9.97 17.12
CA TYR A 186 -17.56 8.90 16.15
C TYR A 186 -18.74 7.93 16.17
N LYS A 187 -19.16 7.50 17.37
CA LYS A 187 -20.26 6.55 17.58
C LYS A 187 -21.62 7.10 17.14
N GLU A 188 -21.87 8.37 17.44
CA GLU A 188 -23.16 9.01 17.19
C GLU A 188 -23.31 9.53 15.75
N LYS A 189 -22.27 9.40 14.90
CA LYS A 189 -22.36 9.81 13.50
C LYS A 189 -23.42 9.02 12.74
N LYS A 190 -24.28 9.76 12.03
CA LYS A 190 -25.26 9.20 11.09
C LYS A 190 -24.60 8.96 9.73
N TRP A 191 -23.79 7.91 9.63
CA TRP A 191 -22.95 7.63 8.45
C TRP A 191 -23.70 7.61 7.11
N MET A 192 -24.97 7.17 7.10
CA MET A 192 -25.81 7.13 5.90
C MET A 192 -26.44 8.49 5.52
N GLN A 193 -26.28 9.52 6.36
CA GLN A 193 -26.89 10.84 6.17
C GLN A 193 -25.85 11.94 6.00
N LEU A 194 -24.57 11.57 5.89
CA LEU A 194 -23.48 12.53 5.74
C LEU A 194 -23.55 13.17 4.36
N LYS A 195 -23.56 14.50 4.33
CA LYS A 195 -23.41 15.28 3.10
C LYS A 195 -21.98 15.13 2.58
N TYR A 196 -21.78 15.32 1.27
CA TYR A 196 -20.46 15.29 0.65
C TYR A 196 -19.44 16.20 1.37
N SER A 197 -19.83 17.43 1.70
CA SER A 197 -18.98 18.41 2.38
C SER A 197 -18.49 17.94 3.76
N GLU A 198 -19.28 17.12 4.44
CA GLU A 198 -18.92 16.52 5.72
C GLU A 198 -18.16 15.22 5.52
N ALA A 199 -18.51 14.42 4.51
CA ALA A 199 -17.92 13.13 4.22
C ALA A 199 -16.46 13.27 3.73
N PHE A 200 -16.24 14.12 2.74
CA PHE A 200 -14.97 14.16 2.03
C PHE A 200 -13.74 14.38 2.94
N PRO A 201 -13.76 15.34 3.90
CA PRO A 201 -12.65 15.50 4.85
C PRO A 201 -12.41 14.27 5.74
N LEU A 202 -13.47 13.55 6.11
CA LEU A 202 -13.38 12.41 7.03
C LEU A 202 -12.74 11.19 6.38
N TRP A 203 -12.93 10.98 5.08
CA TRP A 203 -12.36 9.83 4.35
C TRP A 203 -11.15 10.19 3.50
N LYS A 204 -10.61 11.40 3.65
CA LYS A 204 -9.41 11.82 2.94
C LYS A 204 -8.22 10.92 3.31
N GLY A 205 -7.61 10.32 2.29
CA GLY A 205 -6.44 9.45 2.44
C GLY A 205 -6.76 8.03 2.92
N VAL A 206 -8.03 7.63 2.98
CA VAL A 206 -8.41 6.24 3.28
C VAL A 206 -8.06 5.34 2.10
N THR A 207 -7.26 4.30 2.37
CA THR A 207 -6.85 3.30 1.38
C THR A 207 -7.53 1.96 1.58
N ASP A 208 -7.78 1.55 2.83
CA ASP A 208 -8.45 0.28 3.16
C ASP A 208 -9.88 0.51 3.63
N ILE A 209 -10.80 0.64 2.67
CA ILE A 209 -12.23 0.87 2.95
C ILE A 209 -12.83 -0.26 3.77
N LYS A 210 -12.37 -1.51 3.58
CA LYS A 210 -12.96 -2.67 4.23
C LYS A 210 -12.68 -2.64 5.73
N THR A 211 -11.43 -2.41 6.12
CA THR A 211 -11.06 -2.30 7.53
C THR A 211 -11.76 -1.13 8.22
N GLU A 212 -11.92 0.01 7.55
CA GLU A 212 -12.67 1.16 8.09
C GLU A 212 -14.14 0.82 8.35
N LEU A 213 -14.81 0.13 7.42
CA LEU A 213 -16.19 -0.31 7.59
C LEU A 213 -16.36 -1.34 8.71
N GLU A 214 -15.40 -2.27 8.84
CA GLU A 214 -15.38 -3.21 9.95
C GLU A 214 -15.29 -2.47 11.30
N LEU A 215 -14.47 -1.44 11.41
CA LEU A 215 -14.37 -0.63 12.63
C LEU A 215 -15.64 0.19 12.91
N ILE A 216 -16.23 0.82 11.89
CA ILE A 216 -17.52 1.53 12.03
C ILE A 216 -18.62 0.58 12.54
N SER A 217 -18.66 -0.65 12.01
CA SER A 217 -19.67 -1.65 12.41
C SER A 217 -19.53 -2.12 13.85
N LYS A 218 -18.33 -2.05 14.46
CA LYS A 218 -18.12 -2.47 15.85
C LYS A 218 -18.79 -1.53 16.85
N VAL A 219 -18.95 -0.26 16.49
CA VAL A 219 -19.47 0.78 17.40
C VAL A 219 -20.83 1.32 17.00
N THR A 220 -21.33 0.95 15.82
CA THR A 220 -22.65 1.39 15.30
C THR A 220 -23.53 0.20 14.94
N TYR A 221 -24.82 0.43 14.69
CA TYR A 221 -25.74 -0.58 14.17
C TYR A 221 -25.59 -0.85 12.66
N LEU A 222 -24.52 -0.34 12.03
CA LEU A 222 -24.31 -0.53 10.60
C LEU A 222 -23.81 -1.94 10.31
N SER A 223 -24.41 -2.57 9.31
CA SER A 223 -23.94 -3.86 8.81
C SER A 223 -22.51 -3.75 8.26
N LYS A 224 -21.68 -4.76 8.56
CA LYS A 224 -20.33 -4.95 7.98
C LYS A 224 -20.33 -5.00 6.45
N SER A 225 -21.46 -5.37 5.85
CA SER A 225 -21.65 -5.56 4.42
C SER A 225 -22.55 -4.50 3.80
N ASN A 226 -22.53 -3.27 4.32
CA ASN A 226 -23.27 -2.16 3.71
C ASN A 226 -22.64 -1.74 2.37
N LYS A 227 -23.11 -2.37 1.28
CA LYS A 227 -22.62 -2.16 -0.09
C LYS A 227 -22.79 -0.72 -0.57
N ASP A 228 -23.85 -0.03 -0.13
CA ASP A 228 -24.12 1.35 -0.56
C ASP A 228 -23.09 2.31 0.02
N LEU A 229 -22.76 2.16 1.31
CA LEU A 229 -21.71 2.92 1.95
C LEU A 229 -20.34 2.57 1.36
N GLU A 230 -20.04 1.28 1.16
CA GLU A 230 -18.79 0.83 0.54
C GLU A 230 -18.58 1.45 -0.85
N ASN A 231 -19.60 1.43 -1.71
CA ASN A 231 -19.54 2.03 -3.05
C ASN A 231 -19.35 3.56 -2.96
N SER A 232 -20.06 4.23 -2.05
CA SER A 232 -19.91 5.66 -1.82
C SER A 232 -18.47 6.02 -1.42
N LEU A 233 -17.86 5.24 -0.52
CA LEU A 233 -16.47 5.43 -0.11
C LEU A 233 -15.46 5.16 -1.23
N LYS A 234 -15.72 4.15 -2.08
CA LYS A 234 -14.89 3.88 -3.26
C LYS A 234 -14.89 5.07 -4.22
N HIS A 235 -16.04 5.68 -4.44
CA HIS A 235 -16.12 6.89 -5.27
C HIS A 235 -15.42 8.07 -4.62
N LEU A 236 -15.67 8.34 -3.33
CA LEU A 236 -15.06 9.46 -2.59
C LEU A 236 -13.52 9.38 -2.58
N THR A 237 -12.97 8.21 -2.28
CA THR A 237 -11.50 8.00 -2.24
C THR A 237 -10.85 8.06 -3.62
N ALA A 238 -11.61 7.88 -4.71
CA ALA A 238 -11.13 8.04 -6.06
C ALA A 238 -11.11 9.50 -6.55
N ILE A 239 -11.86 10.42 -5.91
CA ILE A 239 -11.96 11.83 -6.35
C ILE A 239 -10.59 12.50 -6.46
N PRO A 240 -9.67 12.41 -5.48
CA PRO A 240 -8.34 13.04 -5.62
C PRO A 240 -7.56 12.55 -6.85
N LYS A 241 -7.73 11.28 -7.23
CA LYS A 241 -7.10 10.72 -8.44
C LYS A 241 -7.72 11.30 -9.71
N TRP A 242 -9.04 11.50 -9.72
CA TRP A 242 -9.73 12.14 -10.85
C TRP A 242 -9.35 13.62 -10.96
N GLU A 243 -9.24 14.32 -9.84
CA GLU A 243 -8.78 15.70 -9.78
C GLU A 243 -7.37 15.83 -10.38
N GLU A 244 -6.43 14.98 -9.98
CA GLU A 244 -5.07 14.94 -10.54
C GLU A 244 -5.08 14.66 -12.06
N ARG A 245 -5.88 13.69 -12.50
CA ARG A 245 -6.02 13.36 -13.93
C ARG A 245 -6.59 14.52 -14.73
N LEU A 246 -7.59 15.21 -14.20
CA LEU A 246 -8.21 16.38 -14.84
C LEU A 246 -7.23 17.57 -14.91
N GLN A 247 -6.45 17.79 -13.85
CA GLN A 247 -5.39 18.80 -13.85
C GLN A 247 -4.32 18.50 -14.91
N LYS A 248 -3.88 17.24 -15.00
CA LYS A 248 -2.94 16.79 -16.05
C LYS A 248 -3.52 17.01 -17.45
N LEU A 249 -4.78 16.62 -17.67
CA LEU A 249 -5.46 16.84 -18.96
C LEU A 249 -5.56 18.33 -19.29
N SER A 250 -5.93 19.15 -18.31
CA SER A 250 -6.01 20.61 -18.47
C SER A 250 -4.66 21.22 -18.83
N ALA A 251 -3.56 20.73 -18.26
CA ALA A 251 -2.21 21.17 -18.60
C ALA A 251 -1.85 20.82 -20.07
N VAL A 252 -2.15 19.59 -20.51
CA VAL A 252 -1.93 19.16 -21.90
C VAL A 252 -2.72 20.02 -22.88
N VAL A 253 -4.00 20.28 -22.59
CA VAL A 253 -4.86 21.13 -23.44
C VAL A 253 -4.33 22.56 -23.48
N ALA A 254 -3.90 23.13 -22.35
CA ALA A 254 -3.36 24.48 -22.31
C ALA A 254 -2.09 24.62 -23.16
N GLU A 255 -1.20 23.61 -23.11
CA GLU A 255 0.02 23.62 -23.89
C GLU A 255 -0.24 23.42 -25.40
N PHE A 256 -1.20 22.57 -25.76
CA PHE A 256 -1.67 22.44 -27.14
C PHE A 256 -2.23 23.76 -27.68
N VAL A 257 -3.12 24.42 -26.93
CA VAL A 257 -3.69 25.73 -27.32
C VAL A 257 -2.59 26.78 -27.49
N ARG A 258 -1.63 26.82 -26.56
CA ARG A 258 -0.47 27.71 -26.65
C ARG A 258 0.32 27.46 -27.95
N TYR A 259 0.61 26.20 -28.27
CA TYR A 259 1.33 25.84 -29.50
C TYR A 259 0.62 26.34 -30.76
N VAL A 260 -0.69 26.06 -30.86
CA VAL A 260 -1.50 26.47 -32.01
C VAL A 260 -1.51 27.98 -32.17
N ASN A 261 -1.61 28.73 -31.06
CA ASN A 261 -1.57 30.20 -31.10
C ASN A 261 -0.17 30.73 -31.50
N ASP A 262 0.90 30.13 -30.99
CA ASP A 262 2.28 30.59 -31.23
C ASP A 262 2.77 30.29 -32.65
N HIS A 263 2.36 29.16 -33.25
CA HIS A 263 2.89 28.67 -34.53
C HIS A 263 1.90 28.77 -35.68
N ASN A 264 0.64 29.15 -35.39
CA ASN A 264 -0.47 29.29 -36.33
C ASN A 264 -0.49 28.25 -37.47
N PRO A 265 -0.57 26.94 -37.18
CA PRO A 265 -0.62 25.90 -38.21
C PRO A 265 -1.97 25.87 -38.97
N ILE A 266 -2.86 26.85 -38.75
CA ILE A 266 -4.24 26.90 -39.28
C ILE A 266 -4.26 26.85 -40.82
N ASP A 267 -3.22 27.37 -41.49
CA ASP A 267 -3.12 27.36 -42.96
C ASP A 267 -2.47 26.08 -43.53
N ASN A 268 -2.05 25.13 -42.69
CA ASN A 268 -1.43 23.89 -43.16
C ASN A 268 -2.45 22.74 -43.18
N GLU A 269 -3.18 22.60 -44.28
CA GLU A 269 -4.15 21.50 -44.48
C GLU A 269 -3.52 20.11 -44.28
N ASN A 270 -2.27 19.92 -44.71
CA ASN A 270 -1.56 18.64 -44.56
C ASN A 270 -1.28 18.31 -43.09
N TYR A 271 -1.00 19.32 -42.26
CA TYR A 271 -0.79 19.14 -40.82
C TYR A 271 -2.07 18.67 -40.12
N TRP A 272 -3.19 19.34 -40.37
CA TRP A 272 -4.48 18.95 -39.78
C TRP A 272 -5.00 17.63 -40.32
N SER A 273 -4.80 17.36 -41.61
CA SER A 273 -5.12 16.07 -42.21
C SER A 273 -4.30 14.96 -41.54
N LEU A 274 -3.01 15.16 -41.30
CA LEU A 274 -2.16 14.17 -40.62
C LEU A 274 -2.64 13.89 -39.19
N ILE A 275 -2.96 14.93 -38.41
CA ILE A 275 -3.49 14.78 -37.04
C ILE A 275 -4.81 14.01 -37.05
N LYS A 276 -5.72 14.33 -37.98
CA LYS A 276 -7.02 13.67 -38.09
C LYS A 276 -6.88 12.18 -38.40
N GLU A 277 -6.03 11.82 -39.37
CA GLU A 277 -5.83 10.42 -39.74
C GLU A 277 -5.14 9.64 -38.61
N LEU A 278 -4.15 10.22 -37.92
CA LEU A 278 -3.55 9.61 -36.73
C LEU A 278 -4.56 9.39 -35.61
N ALA A 279 -5.39 10.38 -35.31
CA ALA A 279 -6.40 10.29 -34.26
C ALA A 279 -7.48 9.23 -34.55
N SER A 280 -7.71 8.91 -35.83
CA SER A 280 -8.72 7.95 -36.28
C SER A 280 -8.18 6.52 -36.43
N ALA A 281 -6.85 6.34 -36.40
CA ALA A 281 -6.19 5.08 -36.71
C ALA A 281 -5.67 4.32 -35.46
N SER A 282 -6.44 4.29 -34.37
CA SER A 282 -6.02 3.69 -33.09
C SER A 282 -5.51 2.24 -33.24
N ASP A 283 -6.26 1.40 -33.95
CA ASP A 283 -5.94 -0.02 -34.10
C ASP A 283 -4.66 -0.24 -34.93
N LEU A 284 -4.38 0.68 -35.86
CA LEU A 284 -3.13 0.67 -36.62
C LEU A 284 -1.97 1.13 -35.74
N LEU A 285 -2.15 2.16 -34.92
CA LEU A 285 -1.11 2.66 -34.01
C LEU A 285 -0.73 1.63 -32.96
N ASP A 286 -1.71 0.92 -32.39
CA ASP A 286 -1.48 -0.18 -31.45
C ASP A 286 -0.63 -1.28 -32.12
N PHE A 287 -1.01 -1.69 -33.33
CA PHE A 287 -0.22 -2.66 -34.09
C PHE A 287 1.21 -2.16 -34.36
N LEU A 288 1.37 -0.93 -34.86
CA LEU A 288 2.67 -0.34 -35.14
C LEU A 288 3.56 -0.27 -33.90
N GLN A 289 2.97 -0.02 -32.73
CA GLN A 289 3.67 -0.05 -31.45
C GLN A 289 4.17 -1.46 -31.11
N THR A 290 3.39 -2.52 -31.39
CA THR A 290 3.85 -3.90 -31.17
C THR A 290 5.03 -4.32 -32.04
N ILE A 291 5.14 -3.74 -33.25
CA ILE A 291 6.21 -4.08 -34.20
C ILE A 291 7.29 -3.00 -34.27
N ALA A 292 7.30 -2.00 -33.37
CA ALA A 292 8.14 -0.80 -33.46
C ALA A 292 9.63 -1.13 -33.66
N GLU A 293 10.14 -2.15 -32.97
CA GLU A 293 11.56 -2.55 -32.98
C GLU A 293 11.94 -3.52 -34.10
N HIS A 294 10.98 -4.11 -34.80
CA HIS A 294 11.25 -5.16 -35.80
C HIS A 294 11.67 -4.60 -37.16
N ASP A 295 12.61 -5.23 -37.87
CA ASP A 295 12.84 -4.85 -39.26
C ASP A 295 11.75 -5.46 -40.15
N ILE A 296 10.90 -4.59 -40.72
CA ILE A 296 9.77 -4.99 -41.56
C ILE A 296 10.03 -4.72 -43.05
N LYS A 297 11.24 -4.31 -43.45
CA LYS A 297 11.55 -4.04 -44.86
C LYS A 297 11.37 -5.27 -45.75
N ASN A 298 11.62 -6.46 -45.18
CA ASN A 298 11.48 -7.73 -45.90
C ASN A 298 10.03 -8.15 -46.13
N LEU A 299 9.03 -7.47 -45.54
CA LEU A 299 7.62 -7.74 -45.81
C LEU A 299 7.24 -7.47 -47.28
N ILE A 300 7.99 -6.59 -47.97
CA ILE A 300 7.79 -6.31 -49.40
C ILE A 300 7.98 -7.59 -50.22
N ASN A 301 8.99 -8.41 -49.88
CA ASN A 301 9.31 -9.64 -50.61
C ASN A 301 8.25 -10.74 -50.42
N GLY A 302 7.42 -10.64 -49.38
CA GLY A 302 6.35 -11.60 -49.13
C GLY A 302 5.09 -11.32 -49.95
N VAL A 303 4.97 -10.13 -50.57
CA VAL A 303 3.75 -9.71 -51.30
C VAL A 303 3.43 -10.64 -52.47
N ASP A 304 4.46 -11.20 -53.12
CA ASP A 304 4.31 -12.14 -54.24
C ASP A 304 3.69 -13.48 -53.80
N ASP A 305 3.92 -13.94 -52.57
CA ASP A 305 3.36 -15.19 -52.02
C ASP A 305 1.87 -15.05 -51.65
N PHE A 306 1.35 -13.81 -51.59
CA PHE A 306 -0.07 -13.50 -51.35
C PHE A 306 -0.81 -13.09 -52.63
N SER A 307 -0.18 -13.23 -53.81
CA SER A 307 -0.60 -12.65 -55.09
C SER A 307 -1.83 -13.30 -55.75
N ASP A 308 -2.32 -14.43 -55.23
CA ASP A 308 -3.50 -15.10 -55.77
C ASP A 308 -4.79 -14.29 -55.57
N GLU A 309 -4.82 -13.37 -54.60
CA GLU A 309 -5.93 -12.44 -54.35
C GLU A 309 -5.37 -11.00 -54.19
N ARG A 310 -5.21 -10.26 -55.29
CA ARG A 310 -4.62 -8.90 -55.39
C ARG A 310 -5.28 -7.79 -54.52
N TRP A 311 -5.24 -7.89 -53.20
CA TRP A 311 -5.77 -6.86 -52.29
C TRP A 311 -4.69 -5.97 -51.67
N ILE A 312 -3.48 -6.50 -51.45
CA ILE A 312 -2.34 -5.72 -50.94
C ILE A 312 -1.23 -5.70 -51.98
N GLN A 313 -0.77 -4.49 -52.33
CA GLN A 313 0.32 -4.26 -53.27
C GLN A 313 1.60 -3.87 -52.51
N GLU A 314 2.75 -4.00 -53.16
CA GLU A 314 4.05 -3.56 -52.62
C GLU A 314 4.00 -2.09 -52.14
N ASP A 315 3.23 -1.25 -52.84
CA ASP A 315 2.99 0.15 -52.48
C ASP A 315 2.30 0.32 -51.11
N THR A 316 1.42 -0.61 -50.73
CA THR A 316 0.75 -0.63 -49.41
C THR A 316 1.74 -0.98 -48.31
N VAL A 317 2.64 -1.95 -48.56
CA VAL A 317 3.69 -2.33 -47.59
C VAL A 317 4.75 -1.23 -47.47
N SER A 318 5.12 -0.59 -48.58
CA SER A 318 5.99 0.60 -48.59
C SER A 318 5.36 1.76 -47.80
N SER A 319 4.04 1.95 -47.92
CA SER A 319 3.30 2.93 -47.11
C SER A 319 3.34 2.57 -45.63
N LEU A 320 3.18 1.30 -45.26
CA LEU A 320 3.27 0.83 -43.87
C LEU A 320 4.66 1.11 -43.27
N ILE A 321 5.73 0.85 -44.03
CA ILE A 321 7.11 1.12 -43.58
C ILE A 321 7.30 2.61 -43.26
N GLN A 322 6.78 3.49 -44.11
CA GLN A 322 6.87 4.94 -43.91
C GLN A 322 6.03 5.42 -42.72
N VAL A 323 4.80 4.90 -42.58
CA VAL A 323 3.93 5.23 -41.43
C VAL A 323 4.55 4.73 -40.12
N LYS A 324 5.14 3.53 -40.12
CA LYS A 324 5.87 3.01 -38.95
C LYS A 324 7.01 3.94 -38.55
N GLN A 325 7.84 4.37 -39.50
CA GLN A 325 8.95 5.29 -39.22
C GLN A 325 8.47 6.59 -38.59
N LEU A 326 7.36 7.15 -39.07
CA LEU A 326 6.70 8.29 -38.43
C LEU A 326 6.32 7.97 -36.98
N VAL A 327 5.57 6.88 -36.74
CA VAL A 327 5.09 6.52 -35.39
C VAL A 327 6.24 6.37 -34.41
N VAL A 328 7.34 5.72 -34.82
CA VAL A 328 8.54 5.59 -33.98
C VAL A 328 9.17 6.95 -33.65
N GLN A 329 9.24 7.88 -34.61
CA GLN A 329 9.74 9.23 -34.36
C GLN A 329 8.84 10.01 -33.39
N LEU A 330 7.53 9.87 -33.52
CA LEU A 330 6.54 10.51 -32.66
C LEU A 330 6.57 9.93 -31.23
N MET A 331 6.65 8.61 -31.08
CA MET A 331 6.73 7.93 -29.78
C MET A 331 7.93 8.41 -28.96
N ASN A 332 9.08 8.60 -29.60
CA ASN A 332 10.30 9.11 -28.94
C ASN A 332 10.18 10.55 -28.43
N LYS A 333 9.14 11.28 -28.84
CA LYS A 333 8.89 12.70 -28.53
C LYS A 333 7.57 12.96 -27.83
N ALA A 334 6.77 11.93 -27.57
CA ALA A 334 5.44 12.04 -26.98
C ALA A 334 5.42 12.53 -25.51
N ASN A 335 6.57 12.60 -24.86
CA ASN A 335 6.69 13.10 -23.49
C ASN A 335 6.62 14.63 -23.37
N LYS A 336 6.68 15.36 -24.49
CA LYS A 336 6.53 16.81 -24.55
C LYS A 336 5.69 17.19 -25.78
N ILE A 337 4.53 17.78 -25.53
CA ILE A 337 3.57 18.08 -26.60
C ILE A 337 4.11 19.11 -27.60
N ASP A 338 4.92 20.08 -27.16
CA ASP A 338 5.55 21.05 -28.08
C ASP A 338 6.53 20.38 -29.05
N GLU A 339 7.40 19.49 -28.56
CA GLU A 339 8.31 18.70 -29.39
C GLU A 339 7.53 17.77 -30.33
N PHE A 340 6.48 17.11 -29.83
CA PHE A 340 5.61 16.24 -30.61
C PHE A 340 4.93 16.99 -31.77
N LEU A 341 4.32 18.15 -31.50
CA LEU A 341 3.63 18.95 -32.52
C LEU A 341 4.61 19.54 -33.55
N ARG A 342 5.82 19.92 -33.14
CA ARG A 342 6.89 20.34 -34.08
C ARG A 342 7.29 19.23 -35.03
N VAL A 343 7.39 17.99 -34.55
CA VAL A 343 7.71 16.83 -35.38
C VAL A 343 6.58 16.55 -36.37
N ILE A 344 5.31 16.59 -35.94
CA ILE A 344 4.16 16.48 -36.86
C ILE A 344 4.21 17.58 -37.92
N GLN A 345 4.48 18.83 -37.52
CA GLN A 345 4.56 19.94 -38.46
C GLN A 345 5.67 19.73 -39.49
N LYS A 346 6.88 19.38 -39.04
CA LYS A 346 8.00 19.06 -39.93
C LYS A 346 7.66 17.94 -40.90
N ILE A 347 7.12 16.82 -40.41
CA ILE A 347 6.82 15.67 -41.26
C ILE A 347 5.69 15.99 -42.25
N SER A 348 4.68 16.76 -41.84
CA SER A 348 3.60 17.18 -42.74
C SER A 348 4.09 18.03 -43.91
N GLN A 349 5.18 18.77 -43.73
CA GLN A 349 5.82 19.57 -44.78
C GLN A 349 6.72 18.71 -45.68
N GLU A 350 7.48 17.78 -45.10
CA GLU A 350 8.38 16.89 -45.84
C GLU A 350 7.64 15.81 -46.63
N ASN A 351 6.47 15.36 -46.14
CA ASN A 351 5.72 14.25 -46.73
C ASN A 351 4.20 14.54 -46.85
N PRO A 352 3.77 15.37 -47.81
CA PRO A 352 2.35 15.73 -47.99
C PRO A 352 1.40 14.56 -48.23
N SER A 353 1.89 13.43 -48.78
CA SER A 353 1.08 12.24 -49.06
C SER A 353 0.88 11.32 -47.85
N LEU A 354 1.49 11.62 -46.71
CA LEU A 354 1.47 10.75 -45.53
C LEU A 354 0.08 10.53 -44.93
N PRO A 355 -0.84 11.53 -44.86
CA PRO A 355 -2.20 11.28 -44.42
C PRO A 355 -2.88 10.16 -45.23
N ASN A 356 -2.78 10.21 -46.56
CA ASN A 356 -3.34 9.18 -47.44
C ASN A 356 -2.70 7.80 -47.19
N LYS A 357 -1.39 7.74 -46.93
CA LYS A 357 -0.71 6.49 -46.58
C LYS A 357 -1.24 5.89 -45.28
N ILE A 358 -1.51 6.72 -44.26
CA ILE A 358 -2.14 6.29 -43.01
C ILE A 358 -3.54 5.75 -43.28
N THR A 359 -4.36 6.46 -44.05
CA THR A 359 -5.71 6.00 -44.42
C THR A 359 -5.67 4.64 -45.12
N VAL A 360 -4.74 4.45 -46.07
CA VAL A 360 -4.56 3.17 -46.77
C VAL A 360 -4.13 2.07 -45.80
N CYS A 361 -3.10 2.30 -44.98
CA CYS A 361 -2.66 1.32 -43.99
C CYS A 361 -3.74 0.97 -42.97
N ALA A 362 -4.54 1.95 -42.53
CA ALA A 362 -5.64 1.75 -41.62
C ALA A 362 -6.76 0.91 -42.27
N GLY A 363 -7.09 1.19 -43.54
CA GLY A 363 -8.06 0.40 -44.31
C GLY A 363 -7.65 -1.05 -44.52
N PHE A 364 -6.34 -1.33 -44.59
CA PHE A 364 -5.79 -2.68 -44.75
C PHE A 364 -5.16 -3.26 -43.47
N ASN A 365 -5.42 -2.68 -42.29
CA ASN A 365 -4.71 -3.01 -41.04
C ASN A 365 -4.73 -4.52 -40.71
N MET A 366 -5.91 -5.16 -40.75
CA MET A 366 -6.02 -6.60 -40.48
C MET A 366 -5.20 -7.45 -41.46
N ALA A 367 -5.22 -7.12 -42.74
CA ALA A 367 -4.49 -7.87 -43.75
C ALA A 367 -2.97 -7.65 -43.64
N LEU A 368 -2.54 -6.44 -43.27
CA LEU A 368 -1.13 -6.13 -42.96
C LEU A 368 -0.63 -6.87 -41.71
N GLN A 369 -1.46 -6.98 -40.67
CA GLN A 369 -1.16 -7.80 -39.49
C GLN A 369 -0.99 -9.27 -39.86
N ASN A 370 -1.87 -9.81 -40.71
CA ASN A 370 -1.79 -11.19 -41.16
C ASN A 370 -0.52 -11.46 -41.97
N ILE A 371 -0.17 -10.58 -42.92
CA ILE A 371 1.07 -10.67 -43.69
C ILE A 371 2.26 -10.67 -42.73
N TYR A 372 2.30 -9.73 -41.77
CA TYR A 372 3.36 -9.66 -40.79
C TYR A 372 3.50 -10.96 -39.98
N VAL A 373 2.40 -11.50 -39.46
CA VAL A 373 2.40 -12.76 -38.69
C VAL A 373 2.88 -13.94 -39.54
N ILE A 374 2.41 -14.04 -40.79
CA ILE A 374 2.78 -15.14 -41.69
C ILE A 374 4.26 -15.04 -42.08
N SER A 375 4.73 -13.87 -42.49
CA SER A 375 6.13 -13.65 -42.87
C SER A 375 7.11 -13.90 -41.72
N PHE A 376 6.74 -13.55 -40.48
CA PHE A 376 7.58 -13.87 -39.31
C PHE A 376 7.52 -15.36 -38.94
N ASN A 377 6.37 -16.01 -39.10
CA ASN A 377 6.25 -17.44 -38.83
C ASN A 377 6.95 -18.32 -39.88
N THR A 378 6.95 -17.91 -41.16
CA THR A 378 7.67 -18.62 -42.24
C THR A 378 9.19 -18.50 -42.09
N HIS A 379 9.69 -17.37 -41.57
CA HIS A 379 11.11 -17.24 -41.23
C HIS A 379 11.54 -18.19 -40.10
N ILE A 380 10.68 -18.46 -39.11
CA ILE A 380 10.97 -19.44 -38.04
C ILE A 380 11.04 -20.86 -38.61
N THR A 381 10.10 -21.27 -39.48
CA THR A 381 10.14 -22.61 -40.11
C THR A 381 11.29 -22.79 -41.10
N LEU A 382 11.67 -21.75 -41.87
CA LEU A 382 12.82 -21.82 -42.77
C LEU A 382 14.16 -21.88 -42.02
N SER A 383 14.29 -21.18 -40.89
CA SER A 383 15.50 -21.29 -40.05
C SER A 383 15.70 -22.67 -39.41
N TYR A 384 14.63 -23.46 -39.22
CA TYR A 384 14.73 -24.86 -38.79
C TYR A 384 15.07 -25.83 -39.93
N ASN A 385 14.64 -25.55 -41.16
CA ASN A 385 14.88 -26.43 -42.32
C ASN A 385 16.27 -26.23 -42.98
N ILE A 386 17.05 -25.23 -42.55
CA ILE A 386 18.44 -25.01 -43.02
C ILE A 386 19.47 -25.70 -42.06
N ILE A 387 19.01 -26.31 -40.96
CA ILE A 387 19.87 -27.02 -39.97
C ILE A 387 19.68 -28.55 -40.05
N ILE A 388 19.23 -29.09 -41.18
CA ILE A 388 19.25 -30.54 -41.50
C ILE A 388 19.89 -30.71 -42.86
#